data_AF-A0A014NM83-F1
#
_entry.id   AF-A0A014NM83-F1
#
_cell.length_a   1.000
_cell.length_b   1.000
_cell.length_c   1.000
_cell.angle_alpha   90.00
_cell.angle_beta   90.00
_cell.angle_gamma   90.00
#
_symmetry.space_group_name_H-M   'P 1'
#
loop_
_entity.id
_entity.type
_entity.pdbx_description
1 polymer ?
#
loop_
_entity_poly.entity_id
_entity_poly.type
_entity_poly.pdbx_seq_one_letter_code
_entity_poly.pdbx_strand_id
1 'polypeptide(L)'
;MKQSRQSQEISFIRARALEDLANTSDDEIRNEYREAGQDLSVVAKQTHAKLQDVVAAGMRARLASAKAASKAAAVSHPIDRIRPAMDRLKEIVAEAFQREPKIAMAFRDGKKQTDEDLATVYDDLVRMGVVKPEDHER
;
A
#
# COMPACT_ATOMS: atom_id res chain seq x y z
N MET A 1 25.14 -2.02 -36.46
CA MET A 1 26.08 -2.92 -35.77
C MET A 1 25.74 -4.34 -36.17
N LYS A 2 26.67 -5.10 -36.79
CA LYS A 2 26.40 -6.50 -37.18
C LYS A 2 26.45 -7.37 -35.93
N GLN A 3 25.41 -8.16 -35.65
CA GLN A 3 25.42 -9.13 -34.57
C GLN A 3 26.59 -10.10 -34.78
N SER A 4 27.30 -10.46 -33.71
CA SER A 4 28.35 -11.47 -33.77
C SER A 4 27.74 -12.83 -34.15
N ARG A 5 28.53 -13.69 -34.80
CA ARG A 5 28.11 -15.04 -35.17
C ARG A 5 27.56 -15.85 -33.97
N GLN A 6 28.19 -15.70 -32.80
CA GLN A 6 27.73 -16.29 -31.54
C GLN A 6 26.36 -15.76 -31.10
N SER A 7 26.10 -14.45 -31.25
CA SER A 7 24.80 -13.87 -30.92
C SER A 7 23.69 -14.39 -31.83
N GLN A 8 24.01 -14.66 -33.10
CA GLN A 8 23.06 -15.25 -34.06
C GLN A 8 22.77 -16.71 -33.72
N GLU A 9 23.80 -17.49 -33.38
CA GLU A 9 23.66 -18.90 -32.96
C GLU A 9 22.82 -19.04 -31.68
N ILE A 10 23.07 -18.21 -30.65
CA ILE A 10 22.25 -18.21 -29.43
C ILE A 10 20.80 -17.83 -29.74
N SER A 11 20.57 -16.83 -30.60
CA SER A 11 19.22 -16.42 -30.98
C SER A 11 18.49 -17.55 -31.71
N PHE A 12 19.19 -18.29 -32.56
CA PHE A 12 18.64 -19.43 -33.28
C PHE A 12 18.25 -20.58 -32.33
N ILE A 13 19.15 -20.96 -31.42
CA ILE A 13 18.87 -21.99 -30.40
C ILE A 13 17.67 -21.58 -29.55
N ARG A 14 17.64 -20.31 -29.11
CA ARG A 14 16.54 -19.79 -28.30
C ARG A 14 15.21 -19.85 -29.04
N ALA A 15 15.18 -19.43 -30.31
CA ALA A 15 13.98 -19.49 -31.12
C ALA A 15 13.46 -20.92 -31.24
N ARG A 16 14.36 -21.88 -31.48
CA ARG A 16 14.00 -23.29 -31.60
C ARG A 16 13.51 -23.90 -30.29
N ALA A 17 14.15 -23.58 -29.17
CA ALA A 17 13.71 -24.05 -27.85
C ALA A 17 12.34 -23.48 -27.45
N LEU A 18 12.04 -22.23 -27.84
CA LEU A 18 10.73 -21.63 -27.61
C LEU A 18 9.65 -22.24 -28.50
N GLU A 19 9.98 -22.54 -29.76
CA GLU A 19 9.07 -23.23 -30.67
C GLU A 19 8.77 -24.65 -30.20
N ASP A 20 9.79 -25.36 -29.72
CA ASP A 20 9.63 -26.69 -29.12
C ASP A 20 8.69 -26.62 -27.90
N LEU A 21 8.98 -25.72 -26.95
CA LEU A 21 8.14 -25.51 -25.76
C LEU A 21 6.70 -25.13 -26.09
N ALA A 22 6.48 -24.35 -27.15
CA ALA A 22 5.14 -23.95 -27.59
C ALA A 22 4.35 -25.09 -28.23
N ASN A 23 5.05 -26.09 -28.77
CA ASN A 23 4.45 -27.27 -29.40
C ASN A 23 4.37 -28.47 -28.45
N THR A 24 5.02 -28.43 -27.29
CA THR A 24 4.92 -29.48 -26.28
C THR A 24 3.50 -29.58 -25.75
N SER A 25 2.90 -30.75 -25.89
CA SER A 25 1.57 -31.05 -25.37
C SER A 25 1.58 -31.31 -23.87
N ASP A 26 0.42 -31.14 -23.23
CA ASP A 26 0.22 -31.47 -21.81
C ASP A 26 0.60 -32.92 -21.46
N ASP A 27 0.40 -33.86 -22.39
CA ASP A 27 0.68 -35.28 -22.15
C ASP A 27 2.18 -35.58 -22.26
N GLU A 28 2.89 -34.92 -23.17
CA GLU A 28 4.36 -34.97 -23.23
C GLU A 28 4.95 -34.40 -21.94
N ILE A 29 4.46 -33.25 -21.46
CA ILE A 29 4.87 -32.68 -20.19
C ILE A 29 4.64 -33.68 -19.05
N ARG A 30 3.45 -34.28 -18.94
CA ARG A 30 3.17 -35.28 -17.90
C ARG A 30 4.10 -36.50 -17.97
N ASN A 31 4.43 -36.95 -19.18
CA ASN A 31 5.35 -38.07 -19.37
C ASN A 31 6.78 -37.70 -18.95
N GLU A 32 7.29 -36.53 -19.32
CA GLU A 32 8.63 -36.08 -18.92
C GLU A 32 8.79 -36.03 -17.39
N TYR A 33 7.81 -35.46 -16.69
CA TYR A 33 7.82 -35.43 -15.22
C TYR A 33 7.76 -36.85 -14.64
N ARG A 34 6.97 -37.75 -15.23
CA ARG A 34 6.89 -39.15 -14.79
C ARG A 34 8.21 -39.89 -15.01
N GLU A 35 8.84 -39.71 -16.17
CA GLU A 35 10.14 -40.30 -16.52
C GLU A 35 11.26 -39.79 -15.60
N ALA A 36 11.19 -38.52 -15.19
CA ALA A 36 12.08 -37.94 -14.19
C ALA A 36 11.80 -38.41 -12.74
N GLY A 37 10.81 -39.29 -12.53
CA GLY A 37 10.40 -39.74 -11.20
C GLY A 37 9.74 -38.66 -10.35
N GLN A 38 9.24 -37.59 -10.97
CA GLN A 38 8.63 -36.45 -10.31
C GLN A 38 7.11 -36.54 -10.35
N ASP A 39 6.46 -36.24 -9.23
CA ASP A 39 5.00 -36.11 -9.16
C ASP A 39 4.61 -34.67 -9.53
N LEU A 40 3.93 -34.53 -10.67
CA LEU A 40 3.45 -33.23 -11.18
C LEU A 40 2.53 -32.52 -10.17
N SER A 41 1.78 -33.27 -9.36
CA SER A 41 0.91 -32.69 -8.34
C SER A 41 1.72 -32.04 -7.21
N VAL A 42 2.87 -32.61 -6.85
CA VAL A 42 3.80 -32.04 -5.86
C VAL A 42 4.47 -30.79 -6.43
N VAL A 43 4.93 -30.85 -7.68
CA VAL A 43 5.53 -29.70 -8.38
C VAL A 43 4.54 -28.53 -8.48
N ALA A 44 3.28 -28.82 -8.84
CA ALA A 44 2.23 -27.81 -8.89
C ALA A 44 1.97 -27.16 -7.53
N LYS A 45 1.86 -27.97 -6.46
CA LYS A 45 1.70 -27.45 -5.08
C LYS A 45 2.86 -26.56 -4.65
N GLN A 46 4.10 -26.98 -4.91
CA GLN A 46 5.29 -26.20 -4.58
C GLN A 46 5.35 -24.88 -5.36
N THR A 47 5.00 -24.92 -6.64
CA THR A 47 4.95 -23.73 -7.50
C THR A 47 3.90 -22.75 -7.00
N HIS A 48 2.71 -23.25 -6.66
CA HIS A 48 1.64 -22.45 -6.10
C HIS A 48 2.05 -21.78 -4.78
N ALA A 49 2.67 -22.52 -3.86
CA ALA A 49 3.16 -21.95 -2.59
C ALA A 49 4.17 -20.82 -2.83
N LYS A 50 5.14 -21.01 -3.73
CA LYS A 50 6.12 -19.97 -4.09
C LYS A 50 5.47 -18.73 -4.69
N LEU A 51 4.46 -18.91 -5.55
CA LEU A 51 3.71 -17.78 -6.11
C LEU A 51 2.97 -16.99 -5.04
N GLN A 52 2.37 -17.68 -4.07
CA GLN A 52 1.73 -17.03 -2.91
C GLN A 52 2.73 -16.20 -2.11
N ASP A 53 3.95 -16.72 -1.87
CA ASP A 53 5.00 -15.99 -1.16
C ASP A 53 5.43 -14.71 -1.90
N VAL A 54 5.59 -14.80 -3.23
CA VAL A 54 5.94 -13.65 -4.08
C VAL A 54 4.85 -12.58 -4.04
N VAL A 55 3.57 -12.98 -4.16
CA VAL A 55 2.44 -12.06 -4.09
C VAL A 55 2.39 -11.39 -2.70
N ALA A 56 2.53 -12.17 -1.63
CA ALA A 56 2.53 -11.64 -0.27
C ALA A 56 3.71 -10.66 -0.03
N ALA A 57 4.90 -10.95 -0.58
CA ALA A 57 6.03 -10.04 -0.53
C ALA A 57 5.75 -8.73 -1.28
N GLY A 58 5.16 -8.81 -2.48
CA GLY A 58 4.75 -7.64 -3.26
C GLY A 58 3.73 -6.77 -2.54
N MET A 59 2.72 -7.37 -1.91
CA MET A 59 1.73 -6.66 -1.10
C MET A 59 2.35 -5.95 0.09
N ARG A 60 3.26 -6.62 0.82
CA ARG A 60 3.99 -6.02 1.96
C ARG A 60 4.84 -4.84 1.51
N ALA A 61 5.56 -4.96 0.40
CA ALA A 61 6.36 -3.87 -0.15
C ALA A 61 5.50 -2.67 -0.54
N ARG A 62 4.36 -2.91 -1.19
CA ARG A 62 3.40 -1.85 -1.54
C ARG A 62 2.84 -1.14 -0.30
N LEU A 63 2.47 -1.89 0.73
CA LEU A 63 1.99 -1.33 1.99
C LEU A 63 3.09 -0.51 2.70
N ALA A 64 4.32 -1.01 2.73
CA ALA A 64 5.44 -0.30 3.33
C ALA A 64 5.70 1.04 2.62
N SER A 65 5.67 1.04 1.29
CA SER A 65 5.80 2.25 0.47
C SER A 65 4.65 3.24 0.74
N ALA A 66 3.40 2.77 0.78
CA ALA A 66 2.26 3.61 1.10
C ALA A 66 2.33 4.22 2.51
N LYS A 67 2.76 3.45 3.51
CA LYS A 67 3.00 3.95 4.87
C LYS A 67 4.10 5.01 4.90
N ALA A 68 5.20 4.80 4.18
CA ALA A 68 6.28 5.77 4.08
C ALA A 68 5.81 7.07 3.43
N ALA A 69 5.04 6.99 2.33
CA ALA A 69 4.47 8.14 1.66
C ALA A 69 3.48 8.91 2.55
N SER A 70 2.61 8.20 3.29
CA SER A 70 1.68 8.80 4.25
C SER A 70 2.42 9.51 5.39
N LYS A 71 3.48 8.90 5.95
CA LYS A 71 4.32 9.52 6.98
C LYS A 71 5.05 10.76 6.44
N ALA A 72 5.57 10.69 5.22
CA ALA A 72 6.22 11.84 4.57
C ALA A 72 5.24 13.01 4.34
N ALA A 73 4.01 12.72 3.92
CA ALA A 73 2.95 13.73 3.76
C ALA A 73 2.49 14.35 5.09
N ALA A 74 2.52 13.57 6.18
CA ALA A 74 2.24 14.08 7.53
C ALA A 74 3.37 14.98 8.07
N VAL A 75 4.62 14.70 7.72
CA VAL A 75 5.79 15.51 8.13
C VAL A 75 5.96 16.77 7.25
N SER A 76 5.49 16.75 6.00
CA SER A 76 5.63 17.89 5.06
C SER A 76 4.62 19.02 5.31
N HIS A 77 3.67 18.85 6.22
CA HIS A 77 2.88 19.96 6.75
C HIS A 77 3.39 20.25 8.15
N PRO A 78 4.49 21.03 8.30
CA PRO A 78 4.73 21.66 9.57
C PRO A 78 3.51 22.56 9.80
N ILE A 79 2.64 22.14 10.71
CA ILE A 79 1.67 23.04 11.31
C ILE A 79 2.51 23.94 12.22
N ASP A 80 3.27 24.87 11.64
CA ASP A 80 3.81 26.05 12.32
C ASP A 80 2.64 27.03 12.56
N ARG A 81 1.53 26.52 13.09
CA ARG A 81 0.38 27.31 13.50
C ARG A 81 0.37 27.25 15.01
N ILE A 82 0.46 28.42 15.62
CA ILE A 82 0.39 28.59 17.06
C ILE A 82 -0.95 28.02 17.51
N ARG A 83 -0.92 26.87 18.19
CA ARG A 83 -2.14 26.24 18.69
C ARG A 83 -2.76 27.16 19.76
N PRO A 84 -4.06 27.48 19.66
CA PRO A 84 -4.74 28.23 20.71
C PRO A 84 -4.65 27.53 22.07
N ALA A 85 -4.80 28.28 23.16
CA ALA A 85 -4.85 27.70 24.50
C ALA A 85 -5.95 26.63 24.63
N MET A 86 -5.76 25.65 25.52
CA MET A 86 -6.66 24.49 25.66
C MET A 86 -8.13 24.85 25.87
N ASP A 87 -8.41 25.91 26.60
CA ASP A 87 -9.78 26.39 26.81
C ASP A 87 -10.42 26.86 25.50
N ARG A 88 -9.64 27.54 24.65
CA ARG A 88 -10.08 28.02 23.34
C ARG A 88 -10.26 26.88 22.34
N LEU A 89 -9.43 25.83 22.42
CA LEU A 89 -9.61 24.63 21.60
C LEU A 89 -10.93 23.93 21.89
N LYS A 90 -11.31 23.81 23.16
CA LYS A 90 -12.59 23.21 23.57
C LYS A 90 -13.77 23.95 22.97
N GLU A 91 -13.72 25.29 22.96
CA GLU A 91 -14.73 26.14 22.34
C GLU A 91 -14.81 25.94 20.81
N ILE A 92 -13.66 26.00 20.12
CA ILE A 92 -13.61 25.87 18.65
C ILE A 92 -14.10 24.49 18.20
N VAL A 93 -13.69 23.43 18.90
CA VAL A 93 -14.13 22.07 18.61
C VAL A 93 -15.64 21.91 18.86
N ALA A 94 -16.16 22.47 19.95
CA ALA A 94 -17.59 22.47 20.24
C ALA A 94 -18.40 23.24 19.17
N GLU A 95 -17.92 24.39 18.71
CA GLU A 95 -18.53 25.18 17.64
C GLU A 95 -18.52 24.42 16.30
N ALA A 96 -17.40 23.79 15.95
CA ALA A 96 -17.27 22.98 14.74
C ALA A 96 -18.26 21.80 14.74
N PHE A 97 -18.44 21.14 15.89
CA PHE A 97 -19.41 20.05 16.04
C PHE A 97 -20.86 20.51 16.02
N GLN A 98 -21.16 21.71 16.49
CA GLN A 98 -22.49 22.31 16.34
C GLN A 98 -22.79 22.66 14.89
N ARG A 99 -21.79 23.19 14.16
CA ARG A 99 -21.91 23.52 12.74
C ARG A 99 -22.02 22.27 11.85
N GLU A 100 -21.30 21.20 12.20
CA GLU A 100 -21.29 19.95 11.45
C GLU A 100 -21.56 18.72 12.33
N PRO A 101 -22.84 18.44 12.65
CA PRO A 101 -23.24 17.36 13.57
C PRO A 101 -22.82 15.95 13.11
N LYS A 102 -22.64 15.75 11.80
CA LYS A 102 -22.19 14.47 11.23
C LYS A 102 -20.75 14.14 11.63
N ILE A 103 -19.89 15.15 11.74
CA ILE A 103 -18.50 15.01 12.21
C ILE A 103 -18.51 14.71 13.70
N ALA A 104 -19.38 15.40 14.46
CA ALA A 104 -19.56 15.18 15.89
C ALA A 104 -20.00 13.74 16.23
N MET A 105 -20.86 13.13 15.42
CA MET A 105 -21.29 11.73 15.61
C MET A 105 -20.14 10.74 15.46
N ALA A 106 -19.27 10.92 14.46
CA ALA A 106 -18.08 10.08 14.30
C ALA A 106 -17.07 10.25 15.44
N PHE A 107 -17.13 11.39 16.14
CA PHE A 107 -16.21 11.76 17.20
C PHE A 107 -16.65 11.33 18.61
N ARG A 108 -17.95 11.29 18.87
CA ARG A 108 -18.53 11.07 20.22
C ARG A 108 -18.55 9.61 20.68
N ASP A 109 -18.26 8.65 19.79
CA ASP A 109 -18.19 7.21 20.14
C ASP A 109 -16.92 6.82 20.93
N GLY A 110 -15.98 7.75 21.13
CA GLY A 110 -14.79 7.57 21.96
C GLY A 110 -15.01 8.01 23.42
N LYS A 111 -14.58 7.18 24.39
CA LYS A 111 -14.59 7.46 25.84
C LYS A 111 -13.95 8.82 26.18
N LYS A 112 -14.32 9.37 27.36
CA LYS A 112 -13.78 10.60 28.00
C LYS A 112 -12.38 10.96 27.48
N GLN A 113 -12.33 11.99 26.64
CA GLN A 113 -11.12 12.41 25.96
C GLN A 113 -10.22 13.20 26.90
N THR A 114 -8.92 12.97 26.75
CA THR A 114 -7.87 13.76 27.39
C THR A 114 -7.67 15.07 26.63
N ASP A 115 -7.01 16.04 27.25
CA ASP A 115 -6.66 17.30 26.59
C ASP A 115 -5.77 17.06 25.33
N GLU A 116 -5.00 15.98 25.30
CA GLU A 116 -4.17 15.58 24.16
C GLU A 116 -5.00 15.04 22.97
N ASP A 117 -6.06 14.28 23.26
CA ASP A 117 -7.00 13.80 22.24
C ASP A 117 -7.71 14.99 21.57
N LEU A 118 -8.15 15.98 22.37
CA LEU A 118 -8.78 17.21 21.89
C LEU A 118 -7.86 18.02 20.96
N ALA A 119 -6.57 18.04 21.24
CA ALA A 119 -5.59 18.74 20.42
C ALA A 119 -5.39 18.06 19.05
N THR A 120 -5.34 16.73 19.01
CA THR A 120 -5.24 15.96 17.76
C THR A 120 -6.47 16.18 16.88
N VAL A 121 -7.63 16.33 17.50
CA VAL A 121 -8.91 16.51 16.81
C VAL A 121 -9.03 17.88 16.19
N TYR A 122 -8.55 18.91 16.91
CA TYR A 122 -8.41 20.22 16.33
C TYR A 122 -7.52 20.19 15.07
N ASP A 123 -6.37 19.50 15.13
CA ASP A 123 -5.46 19.39 13.99
C ASP A 123 -6.14 18.68 12.79
N ASP A 124 -6.92 17.64 13.05
CA ASP A 124 -7.71 16.95 12.02
C ASP A 124 -8.81 17.84 11.43
N LEU A 125 -9.53 18.61 12.26
CA LEU A 125 -10.56 19.56 11.79
C LEU A 125 -9.96 20.68 10.94
N VAL A 126 -8.76 21.16 11.28
CA VAL A 126 -8.02 22.13 10.48
C VAL A 126 -7.58 21.49 9.15
N ARG A 127 -7.09 20.25 9.18
CA ARG A 127 -6.67 19.51 7.99
C ARG A 127 -7.83 19.21 7.02
N MET A 128 -9.03 18.99 7.55
CA MET A 128 -10.25 18.83 6.76
C MET A 128 -10.79 20.17 6.22
N GLY A 129 -10.21 21.30 6.62
CA GLY A 129 -10.66 22.64 6.23
C GLY A 129 -11.94 23.09 6.93
N VAL A 130 -12.39 22.34 7.93
CA VAL A 130 -13.57 22.66 8.75
C VAL A 130 -13.23 23.85 9.65
N VAL A 131 -12.07 23.84 10.29
CA VAL A 131 -11.59 24.96 11.09
C VAL A 131 -10.53 25.73 10.31
N LYS A 132 -10.72 27.04 10.17
CA LYS A 132 -9.71 27.94 9.60
C LYS A 132 -8.91 28.55 10.74
N PRO A 133 -7.60 28.28 10.86
CA PRO A 133 -6.81 28.74 11.99
C PRO A 133 -6.61 30.27 11.98
N GLU A 134 -6.65 30.90 10.80
CA GLU A 134 -6.57 32.37 10.64
C GLU A 134 -7.71 33.10 11.38
N ASP A 135 -8.86 32.44 11.59
CA ASP A 135 -10.01 33.01 12.31
C ASP A 135 -9.81 32.98 13.85
N HIS A 136 -8.70 32.41 14.33
CA HIS A 136 -8.49 32.09 15.73
C HIS A 136 -7.10 32.46 16.28
N GLU A 137 -6.27 33.19 15.50
CA GLU A 137 -4.91 33.66 15.89
C GLU A 137 -4.91 34.93 16.80
N ARG A 138 -5.92 35.14 17.64
CA ARG A 138 -5.96 36.28 18.58
C ARG A 138 -5.79 35.87 20.02
#